data_AF-A0A6C0E401-F1
#
_entry.id   AF-A0A6C0E401-F1
#
_cell.length_a   1.000
_cell.length_b   1.000
_cell.length_c   1.000
_cell.angle_alpha   90.00
_cell.angle_beta   90.00
_cell.angle_gamma   90.00
#
_symmetry.space_group_name_H-M   'P 1'
#
loop_
_entity.id
_entity.type
_entity.pdbx_description
1 polymer ?
#
loop_
_entity_poly.entity_id
_entity_poly.type
_entity_poly.pdbx_seq_one_letter_code
_entity_poly.pdbx_strand_id
1 'polypeptide(L)'
;MDPSGETNICSLCKISLTDKPNYKLNCGHDFHTGCIIDWFRFQSYQCPCCYNDAQLYNNSNISNNQVVFTNYLTYIDEQLAYAKKNYIYPSFRFASNEARKKNAPPQLKRLYASYKRLLANHKEKKVELDNYKANELKEYNVMKKKHRKIYISNRRRLGRIRGMKRQICRFFKVEE
;
A
#
# COMPACT_ATOMS: atom_id res chain seq x y z
N MET A 1 -31.90 3.60 25.94
CA MET A 1 -30.50 3.54 25.49
C MET A 1 -30.05 2.12 25.70
N ASP A 2 -29.85 1.36 24.63
CA ASP A 2 -29.57 -0.07 24.67
C ASP A 2 -28.08 -0.34 25.03
N PRO A 3 -27.75 -1.18 26.03
CA PRO A 3 -26.41 -1.33 26.56
C PRO A 3 -25.68 -2.60 26.07
N SER A 4 -25.59 -2.83 24.77
CA SER A 4 -24.70 -3.87 24.19
C SER A 4 -24.47 -3.64 22.69
N GLY A 5 -23.67 -2.62 22.37
CA GLY A 5 -23.27 -2.29 21.01
C GLY A 5 -22.23 -3.26 20.45
N GLU A 6 -22.63 -4.48 20.12
CA GLU A 6 -21.85 -5.31 19.20
C GLU A 6 -21.94 -4.68 17.80
N THR A 7 -20.83 -4.14 17.33
CA THR A 7 -20.74 -3.54 15.99
C THR A 7 -20.84 -4.64 14.94
N ASN A 8 -22.07 -4.92 14.49
CA ASN A 8 -22.42 -5.78 13.36
C ASN A 8 -21.94 -5.19 12.03
N ILE A 9 -20.70 -4.73 11.94
CA ILE A 9 -20.13 -4.03 10.79
C ILE A 9 -18.89 -4.78 10.33
N CYS A 10 -18.83 -5.11 9.05
CA CYS A 10 -17.65 -5.72 8.47
C CYS A 10 -16.49 -4.71 8.46
N SER A 11 -15.35 -5.06 9.08
CA SER A 11 -14.22 -4.14 9.20
C SER A 11 -13.48 -3.86 7.88
N LEU A 12 -13.74 -4.64 6.82
CA LEU A 12 -13.15 -4.46 5.49
C LEU A 12 -13.93 -3.47 4.62
N CYS A 13 -15.25 -3.60 4.55
CA CYS A 13 -16.08 -2.74 3.70
C CYS A 13 -16.88 -1.68 4.47
N LYS A 14 -16.87 -1.74 5.81
CA LYS A 14 -17.59 -0.83 6.72
C LYS A 14 -19.12 -0.85 6.55
N ILE A 15 -19.67 -1.93 6.01
CA ILE A 15 -21.11 -2.15 5.82
C ILE A 15 -21.62 -3.15 6.86
N SER A 16 -22.92 -3.10 7.18
CA SER A 16 -23.56 -4.04 8.10
C SER A 16 -23.37 -5.50 7.68
N LEU A 17 -23.08 -6.38 8.63
CA LEU A 17 -22.95 -7.83 8.43
C LEU A 17 -24.29 -8.50 8.12
N THR A 18 -25.41 -7.80 8.29
CA THR A 18 -26.77 -8.29 7.97
C THR A 18 -27.07 -8.32 6.48
N ASP A 19 -26.39 -7.50 5.68
CA ASP A 19 -26.80 -7.22 4.30
C ASP A 19 -26.32 -8.29 3.31
N LYS A 20 -25.36 -9.12 3.72
CA LYS A 20 -24.66 -10.12 2.88
C LYS A 20 -24.28 -11.34 3.73
N PRO A 21 -24.04 -12.51 3.12
CA PRO A 21 -23.51 -13.66 3.84
C PRO A 21 -22.23 -13.29 4.59
N ASN A 22 -22.18 -13.67 5.86
CA ASN A 22 -21.07 -13.44 6.77
C ASN A 22 -20.30 -14.73 7.01
N TYR A 23 -19.06 -14.57 7.46
CA TYR A 23 -18.18 -15.67 7.84
C TYR A 23 -17.37 -15.27 9.08
N LYS A 24 -17.41 -16.13 10.10
CA LYS A 24 -16.65 -15.98 11.34
C LYS A 24 -15.33 -16.73 11.22
N LEU A 25 -14.21 -16.04 11.43
CA LEU A 25 -12.90 -16.68 11.54
C LEU A 25 -12.73 -17.36 12.90
N ASN A 26 -11.79 -18.32 12.99
CA ASN A 26 -11.45 -19.01 14.24
C ASN A 26 -10.97 -18.07 15.35
N CYS A 27 -10.43 -16.90 14.99
CA CYS A 27 -10.07 -15.85 15.94
C CYS A 27 -11.26 -15.05 16.47
N GLY A 28 -12.49 -15.39 16.07
CA GLY A 28 -13.75 -14.80 16.54
C GLY A 28 -14.25 -13.59 15.75
N HIS A 29 -13.52 -13.12 14.73
CA HIS A 29 -13.89 -11.93 13.96
C HIS A 29 -14.80 -12.25 12.78
N ASP A 30 -15.83 -11.41 12.59
CA ASP A 30 -16.85 -11.54 11.54
C ASP A 30 -16.62 -10.60 10.35
N PHE A 31 -16.81 -11.13 9.15
CA PHE A 31 -16.68 -10.38 7.89
C PHE A 31 -17.74 -10.84 6.90
N HIS A 32 -18.01 -10.05 5.85
CA HIS A 32 -18.70 -10.61 4.68
C HIS A 32 -17.82 -11.67 4.02
N THR A 33 -18.42 -12.79 3.63
CA THR A 33 -17.71 -13.91 2.99
C THR A 33 -16.89 -13.45 1.79
N GLY A 34 -17.45 -12.57 0.95
CA GLY A 34 -16.72 -12.00 -0.19
C GLY A 34 -15.53 -11.14 0.24
N CYS A 35 -15.71 -10.25 1.21
CA CYS A 35 -14.65 -9.36 1.68
C CYS A 35 -13.46 -10.13 2.25
N ILE A 36 -13.71 -11.15 3.08
CA ILE A 36 -12.61 -11.91 3.69
C ILE A 36 -11.91 -12.83 2.69
N ILE A 37 -12.63 -13.38 1.71
CA ILE A 37 -12.03 -14.11 0.59
C ILE A 37 -11.10 -13.20 -0.23
N ASP A 38 -11.53 -11.98 -0.55
CA ASP A 38 -10.71 -11.03 -1.30
C ASP A 38 -9.46 -10.62 -0.51
N TRP A 39 -9.59 -10.39 0.80
CA TRP A 39 -8.45 -10.14 1.67
C TRP A 39 -7.42 -11.27 1.62
N PHE A 40 -7.87 -12.53 1.74
CA PHE A 40 -6.98 -13.69 1.67
C PHE A 40 -6.35 -13.91 0.30
N ARG A 41 -7.04 -13.52 -0.78
CA ARG A 41 -6.52 -13.65 -2.14
C ARG A 41 -5.49 -12.59 -2.50
N PHE A 42 -5.71 -11.35 -2.07
CA PHE A 42 -4.97 -10.20 -2.59
C PHE A 42 -4.01 -9.57 -1.59
N GLN A 43 -4.23 -9.72 -0.28
CA GLN A 43 -3.51 -8.94 0.72
C GLN A 43 -2.66 -9.77 1.68
N SER A 44 -3.26 -10.71 2.42
CA SER A 44 -2.57 -11.51 3.45
C SER A 44 -3.40 -12.73 3.83
N TYR A 45 -2.79 -13.80 4.33
CA TYR A 45 -3.46 -14.98 4.89
C TYR A 45 -3.87 -14.82 6.36
N GLN A 46 -3.59 -13.67 6.97
CA GLN A 46 -3.84 -13.39 8.38
C GLN A 46 -5.14 -12.60 8.56
N CYS A 47 -5.78 -12.75 9.72
CA CYS A 47 -6.97 -11.96 10.05
C CYS A 47 -6.68 -10.45 9.99
N PRO A 48 -7.50 -9.64 9.30
CA PRO A 48 -7.33 -8.18 9.24
C PRO A 48 -7.38 -7.49 10.61
N CYS A 49 -8.07 -8.08 11.59
CA CYS A 49 -8.30 -7.46 12.90
C CYS A 49 -7.19 -7.77 13.91
N CYS A 50 -6.72 -9.01 13.96
CA CYS A 50 -5.78 -9.45 14.99
C CYS A 50 -4.47 -10.04 14.46
N TYR A 51 -4.32 -10.19 13.14
CA TYR A 51 -3.14 -10.79 12.50
C TYR A 51 -2.81 -12.22 12.94
N ASN A 52 -3.68 -12.89 13.70
CA ASN A 52 -3.57 -14.33 13.92
C ASN A 52 -3.82 -15.05 12.60
N ASP A 53 -2.99 -16.07 12.36
CA ASP A 53 -3.17 -16.97 11.23
C ASP A 53 -4.58 -17.56 11.30
N ALA A 54 -5.30 -17.49 10.18
CA ALA A 54 -6.50 -18.29 9.99
C ALA A 54 -6.05 -19.76 9.78
N GLN A 55 -5.46 -20.38 10.81
CA GLN A 55 -5.04 -21.79 10.74
C GLN A 55 -6.31 -22.63 10.57
N LEU A 56 -6.46 -23.08 9.32
CA LEU A 56 -7.09 -24.31 8.92
C LEU A 56 -6.77 -25.41 9.93
N TYR A 57 -7.80 -26.20 10.26
CA TYR A 57 -7.77 -27.43 11.05
C TYR A 57 -6.38 -28.11 11.13
N ASN A 58 -5.69 -27.99 12.26
CA ASN A 58 -4.64 -28.93 12.65
C ASN A 58 -5.30 -30.01 13.50
N ASN A 59 -5.63 -31.15 12.88
CA ASN A 59 -5.98 -32.34 13.62
C ASN A 59 -4.67 -32.90 14.21
N SER A 60 -4.40 -32.57 15.47
CA SER A 60 -3.20 -32.98 16.19
C SER A 60 -3.25 -34.47 16.51
N ASN A 61 -2.70 -35.28 15.60
CA ASN A 61 -1.99 -36.53 15.85
C ASN A 61 -1.56 -37.08 14.49
N ILE A 62 -0.25 -37.11 14.20
CA ILE A 62 0.46 -38.13 13.42
C ILE A 62 1.89 -37.62 13.17
N SER A 63 2.85 -38.28 13.82
CA SER A 63 4.24 -38.35 13.40
C SER A 63 4.30 -39.02 12.03
N ASN A 64 4.45 -38.28 10.92
CA ASN A 64 4.91 -38.80 9.63
C ASN A 64 5.23 -37.66 8.66
N ASN A 65 6.48 -37.20 8.68
CA ASN A 65 7.00 -36.09 7.87
C ASN A 65 7.02 -36.37 6.35
N GLN A 66 6.54 -37.54 5.91
CA GLN A 66 6.45 -37.94 4.51
C GLN A 66 5.02 -37.75 3.93
N VAL A 67 3.98 -37.80 4.76
CA VAL A 67 2.56 -37.71 4.34
C VAL A 67 2.08 -36.25 4.30
N VAL A 68 2.67 -35.36 5.12
CA VAL A 68 2.35 -33.93 5.13
C VAL A 68 2.77 -33.26 3.80
N PHE A 69 3.86 -33.72 3.19
CA PHE A 69 4.34 -33.20 1.92
C PHE A 69 3.47 -33.63 0.73
N THR A 70 2.98 -34.88 0.72
CA THR A 70 2.09 -35.38 -0.33
C THR A 70 0.69 -34.76 -0.24
N ASN A 71 0.18 -34.52 0.97
CA ASN A 71 -1.12 -33.84 1.16
C ASN A 71 -1.06 -32.35 0.78
N TYR A 72 0.08 -31.69 0.99
CA TYR A 72 0.27 -30.30 0.55
C TYR A 72 0.39 -30.19 -0.98
N LEU A 73 1.13 -31.10 -1.62
CA LEU A 73 1.26 -31.12 -3.08
C LEU A 73 -0.07 -31.44 -3.78
N THR A 74 -0.82 -32.43 -3.27
CA THR A 74 -2.16 -32.77 -3.79
C THR A 74 -3.17 -31.65 -3.59
N TYR A 75 -3.15 -30.95 -2.44
CA TYR A 75 -3.94 -29.74 -2.23
C TYR A 75 -3.61 -28.63 -3.23
N ILE A 76 -2.32 -28.40 -3.52
CA ILE A 76 -1.92 -27.43 -4.53
C ILE A 76 -2.42 -27.85 -5.93
N ASP A 77 -2.32 -29.12 -6.28
CA ASP A 77 -2.78 -29.63 -7.57
C ASP A 77 -4.31 -29.52 -7.74
N GLU A 78 -5.08 -29.79 -6.68
CA GLU A 78 -6.54 -29.60 -6.65
C GLU A 78 -6.94 -28.13 -6.74
N GLN A 79 -6.25 -27.23 -6.02
CA GLN A 79 -6.47 -25.80 -6.11
C GLN A 79 -6.09 -25.24 -7.49
N LEU A 80 -5.06 -25.79 -8.13
CA LEU A 80 -4.70 -25.47 -9.51
C LEU A 80 -5.73 -25.98 -10.51
N ALA A 81 -6.30 -27.17 -10.30
CA ALA A 81 -7.38 -27.71 -11.12
C ALA A 81 -8.66 -26.87 -10.96
N TYR A 82 -9.00 -26.46 -9.74
CA TYR A 82 -10.11 -25.56 -9.45
C TYR A 82 -9.88 -24.17 -10.06
N ALA A 83 -8.67 -23.61 -9.96
CA ALA A 83 -8.33 -22.32 -10.54
C ALA A 83 -8.40 -22.34 -12.07
N LYS A 84 -7.94 -23.43 -12.70
CA LYS A 84 -8.09 -23.66 -14.15
C LYS A 84 -9.56 -23.80 -14.56
N LYS A 85 -10.38 -24.52 -13.78
CA LYS A 85 -11.81 -24.73 -14.02
C LYS A 85 -12.64 -23.46 -13.84
N ASN A 86 -12.22 -22.57 -12.94
CA ASN A 86 -12.94 -21.33 -12.60
C ASN A 86 -12.27 -20.05 -13.12
N TYR A 87 -11.32 -20.15 -14.06
CA TYR A 87 -10.59 -19.01 -14.63
C TYR A 87 -9.91 -18.10 -13.58
N ILE A 88 -9.51 -18.65 -12.43
CA ILE A 88 -8.74 -17.92 -11.43
C ILE A 88 -7.30 -17.86 -11.95
N TYR A 89 -6.84 -16.65 -12.27
CA TYR A 89 -5.50 -16.44 -12.81
C TYR A 89 -4.43 -17.06 -11.89
N PRO A 90 -3.50 -17.86 -12.43
CA PRO A 90 -2.40 -18.37 -11.65
C PRO A 90 -1.64 -17.20 -11.02
N SER A 91 -1.21 -17.36 -9.77
CA SER A 91 -0.40 -16.33 -9.11
C SER A 91 0.79 -15.92 -9.99
N PHE A 92 1.18 -14.64 -9.95
CA PHE A 92 2.32 -14.16 -10.75
C PHE A 92 3.59 -14.99 -10.47
N ARG A 93 3.75 -15.48 -9.23
CA ARG A 93 4.83 -16.40 -8.83
C ARG A 93 4.80 -17.68 -9.66
N PHE A 94 3.63 -18.28 -9.88
CA PHE A 94 3.47 -19.45 -10.74
C PHE A 94 3.82 -19.11 -12.21
N ALA A 95 3.24 -18.06 -12.78
CA ALA A 95 3.51 -17.67 -14.17
C ALA A 95 4.99 -17.35 -14.43
N SER A 96 5.66 -16.72 -13.46
CA SER A 96 7.10 -16.44 -13.50
C SER A 96 7.96 -17.71 -13.41
N ASN A 97 7.56 -18.68 -12.58
CA ASN A 97 8.22 -19.98 -12.51
C ASN A 97 8.06 -20.74 -13.82
N GLU A 98 6.84 -20.80 -14.37
CA GLU A 98 6.57 -21.44 -15.66
C GLU A 98 7.37 -20.79 -16.79
N ALA A 99 7.42 -19.46 -16.87
CA ALA A 99 8.16 -18.74 -17.91
C ALA A 99 9.68 -19.08 -17.95
N ARG A 100 10.24 -19.55 -16.83
CA ARG A 100 11.67 -19.92 -16.72
C ARG A 100 11.96 -21.34 -17.17
N LYS A 101 10.95 -22.20 -17.32
CA LYS A 101 11.14 -23.59 -17.77
C LYS A 101 11.59 -23.64 -19.24
N LYS A 102 12.35 -24.69 -19.59
CA LYS A 102 12.83 -24.90 -20.96
C LYS A 102 11.67 -24.97 -21.96
N ASN A 103 10.61 -25.69 -21.60
CA ASN A 103 9.44 -25.95 -22.45
C ASN A 103 8.33 -24.89 -22.32
N ALA A 104 8.62 -23.72 -21.73
CA ALA A 104 7.60 -22.70 -21.53
C ALA A 104 7.13 -22.10 -22.87
N PRO A 105 5.83 -21.76 -23.00
CA PRO A 105 5.29 -21.15 -24.22
C PRO A 105 6.09 -19.90 -24.64
N PRO A 106 6.42 -19.73 -25.93
CA PRO A 106 7.22 -18.59 -26.40
C PRO A 106 6.61 -17.23 -26.04
N GLN A 107 5.28 -17.11 -26.11
CA GLN A 107 4.57 -15.88 -25.74
C GLN A 107 4.76 -15.53 -24.26
N LEU A 108 4.70 -16.52 -23.37
CA LEU A 108 4.92 -16.34 -21.94
C LEU A 108 6.37 -15.90 -21.65
N LYS A 109 7.36 -16.49 -22.33
CA LYS A 109 8.76 -16.07 -22.21
C LYS A 109 8.97 -14.61 -22.64
N ARG A 110 8.34 -14.20 -23.76
CA ARG A 110 8.40 -12.80 -24.24
C ARG A 110 7.79 -11.84 -23.23
N LEU A 111 6.60 -12.16 -22.71
CA LEU A 111 5.93 -11.34 -21.70
C LEU A 111 6.78 -11.21 -20.42
N TYR A 112 7.33 -12.32 -19.92
CA TYR A 112 8.17 -12.29 -18.72
C TYR A 112 9.48 -11.53 -18.93
N ALA A 113 10.10 -11.63 -20.12
CA ALA A 113 11.25 -10.83 -20.47
C ALA A 113 10.91 -9.33 -20.52
N SER A 114 9.75 -8.98 -21.09
CA SER A 114 9.25 -7.60 -21.09
C SER A 114 9.04 -7.07 -19.66
N TYR A 115 8.39 -7.86 -18.81
CA TYR A 115 8.22 -7.56 -17.38
C TYR A 115 9.56 -7.28 -16.69
N LYS A 116 10.58 -8.12 -16.90
CA LYS A 116 11.91 -7.93 -16.29
C LYS A 116 12.56 -6.61 -16.73
N ARG A 117 12.43 -6.24 -18.01
CA ARG A 117 12.94 -4.95 -18.52
C ARG A 117 12.23 -3.77 -17.88
N LEU A 118 10.91 -3.84 -17.78
CA LEU A 118 10.11 -2.80 -17.11
C LEU A 118 10.50 -2.66 -15.64
N LEU A 119 10.70 -3.78 -14.94
CA LEU A 119 11.12 -3.77 -13.54
C LEU A 119 12.51 -3.14 -13.35
N ALA A 120 13.45 -3.45 -14.24
CA ALA A 120 14.78 -2.85 -14.22
C ALA A 120 14.73 -1.33 -14.48
N ASN A 121 14.00 -0.91 -15.51
CA ASN A 121 13.79 0.51 -15.82
C ASN A 121 13.14 1.26 -14.64
N HIS A 122 12.10 0.68 -14.04
CA HIS A 122 11.46 1.26 -12.86
C HIS A 122 12.44 1.42 -11.69
N LYS A 123 13.33 0.44 -11.46
CA LYS A 123 14.36 0.52 -10.43
C LYS A 123 15.36 1.66 -10.72
N GLU A 124 15.80 1.81 -11.96
CA GLU A 124 16.67 2.90 -12.39
C GLU A 124 16.01 4.26 -12.18
N LYS A 125 14.76 4.42 -12.62
CA LYS A 125 13.98 5.65 -12.44
C LYS A 125 13.75 6.01 -10.98
N LYS A 126 13.60 5.01 -10.11
CA LYS A 126 13.51 5.24 -8.66
C LYS A 126 14.82 5.81 -8.10
N VAL A 127 15.96 5.25 -8.49
CA VAL A 127 17.29 5.76 -8.07
C VAL A 127 17.52 7.17 -8.57
N GLU A 128 17.17 7.46 -9.83
CA GLU A 128 17.23 8.80 -10.41
C GLU A 128 16.39 9.80 -9.59
N LEU A 129 15.15 9.44 -9.25
CA LEU A 129 14.27 10.26 -8.41
C LEU A 129 14.83 10.50 -7.01
N ASP A 130 15.39 9.46 -6.39
CA ASP A 130 15.96 9.57 -5.04
C ASP A 130 17.20 10.50 -5.05
N ASN A 131 18.04 10.43 -6.09
CA ASN A 131 19.17 11.34 -6.28
C ASN A 131 18.70 12.80 -6.49
N TYR A 132 17.68 13.01 -7.32
CA TYR A 132 17.09 14.33 -7.53
C TYR A 132 16.59 14.94 -6.20
N LYS A 133 15.89 14.14 -5.38
CA LYS A 133 15.41 14.57 -4.07
C LYS A 133 16.54 14.91 -3.10
N ALA A 134 17.60 14.10 -3.09
CA ALA A 134 18.71 14.26 -2.17
C ALA A 134 19.57 15.49 -2.49
N ASN A 135 19.76 15.79 -3.78
CA ASN A 135 20.68 16.82 -4.25
C ASN A 135 19.90 18.07 -4.70
N GLU A 136 19.32 18.03 -5.89
CA GLU A 136 18.72 19.20 -6.54
C GLU A 136 17.56 19.81 -5.73
N LEU A 137 16.64 18.97 -5.25
CA LEU A 137 15.50 19.46 -4.48
C LEU A 137 15.93 20.04 -3.12
N LYS A 138 16.96 19.46 -2.51
CA LYS A 138 17.53 19.95 -1.25
C LYS A 138 18.17 21.31 -1.44
N GLU A 139 18.98 21.48 -2.48
CA GLU A 139 19.61 22.75 -2.85
C GLU A 139 18.57 23.82 -3.17
N TYR A 140 17.58 23.49 -4.00
CA TYR A 140 16.46 24.38 -4.29
C TYR A 140 15.75 24.85 -3.02
N ASN A 141 15.49 23.94 -2.07
CA ASN A 141 14.86 24.28 -0.80
C ASN A 141 15.72 25.21 0.07
N VAL A 142 17.04 25.03 0.07
CA VAL A 142 17.98 25.93 0.75
C VAL A 142 17.95 27.33 0.11
N MET A 143 18.03 27.41 -1.22
CA MET A 143 17.94 28.67 -1.95
C MET A 143 16.61 29.39 -1.70
N LYS A 144 15.50 28.66 -1.77
CA LYS A 144 14.14 29.17 -1.49
C LYS A 144 14.04 29.75 -0.08
N LYS A 145 14.61 29.07 0.93
CA LYS A 145 14.68 29.58 2.32
C LYS A 145 15.49 30.87 2.41
N LYS A 146 16.65 30.95 1.73
CA LYS A 146 17.50 32.16 1.70
C LYS A 146 16.78 33.33 1.05
N HIS A 147 16.15 33.12 -0.11
CA HIS A 147 15.35 34.13 -0.80
C HIS A 147 14.22 34.67 0.09
N ARG A 148 13.48 33.78 0.76
CA ARG A 148 12.41 34.17 1.70
C ARG A 148 12.93 35.06 2.83
N LYS A 149 14.09 34.74 3.41
CA LYS A 149 14.71 35.56 4.47
C LYS A 149 15.03 36.97 3.97
N ILE A 150 15.64 37.10 2.79
CA ILE A 150 15.98 38.39 2.17
C ILE A 150 14.71 39.19 1.91
N TYR A 151 13.70 38.57 1.30
CA TYR A 151 12.41 39.21 1.00
C TYR A 151 11.75 39.77 2.27
N ILE A 152 11.67 38.97 3.34
CA ILE A 152 11.08 39.40 4.62
C ILE A 152 11.88 40.55 5.23
N SER A 153 13.22 40.48 5.20
CA SER A 153 14.09 41.55 5.71
C SER A 153 13.85 42.86 4.96
N ASN A 154 13.81 42.82 3.63
CA ASN A 154 13.55 43.98 2.78
C ASN A 154 12.16 44.57 3.03
N ARG A 155 11.13 43.72 3.15
CA ARG A 155 9.77 44.17 3.49
C ARG A 155 9.75 44.93 4.82
N ARG A 156 10.43 44.43 5.85
CA ARG A 156 10.53 45.09 7.16
C ARG A 156 11.28 46.42 7.09
N ARG A 157 12.39 46.48 6.35
CA ARG A 157 13.17 47.72 6.15
C ARG A 157 12.34 48.79 5.44
N LEU A 158 11.67 48.42 4.35
CA LEU A 158 10.77 49.31 3.62
C LEU A 158 9.61 49.81 4.51
N GLY A 159 9.05 48.92 5.35
CA GLY A 159 8.05 49.31 6.35
C GLY A 159 8.55 50.39 7.30
N ARG A 160 9.77 50.25 7.83
CA ARG A 160 10.42 51.25 8.69
C ARG A 160 10.65 52.58 7.97
N ILE A 161 11.20 52.55 6.76
CA ILE A 161 11.40 53.76 5.94
C ILE A 161 10.08 54.49 5.70
N ARG A 162 9.01 53.76 5.35
CA ARG A 162 7.66 54.35 5.19
C ARG A 162 7.14 54.94 6.50
N GLY A 163 7.39 54.28 7.62
CA GLY A 163 7.07 54.80 8.95
C GLY A 163 7.77 56.12 9.25
N MET A 164 9.09 56.18 9.05
CA MET A 164 9.90 57.40 9.21
C MET A 164 9.43 58.52 8.28
N LYS A 165 9.18 58.22 7.00
CA LYS A 165 8.62 59.21 6.05
C LYS A 165 7.32 59.81 6.57
N ARG A 166 6.40 59.00 7.10
CA ARG A 166 5.15 59.51 7.70
C ARG A 166 5.40 60.39 8.93
N GLN A 167 6.36 60.04 9.78
CA GLN A 167 6.71 60.87 10.94
C GLN A 167 7.27 62.23 10.52
N ILE A 168 8.19 62.26 9.55
CA ILE A 168 8.74 63.50 8.98
C ILE A 168 7.61 64.36 8.41
N CYS A 169 6.72 63.79 7.59
CA CYS A 169 5.60 64.55 7.04
C CYS A 169 4.66 65.10 8.12
N ARG A 170 4.46 64.39 9.23
CA ARG A 170 3.66 64.90 10.36
C ARG A 170 4.32 66.08 11.06
N PHE A 171 5.64 66.06 11.21
CA PHE A 171 6.40 67.14 11.84
C PHE A 171 6.23 68.48 11.11
N PHE A 172 6.11 68.45 9.78
CA PHE A 172 5.90 69.64 8.96
C PHE A 172 4.43 70.01 8.72
N LYS A 173 3.47 69.23 9.25
CA LYS A 173 2.08 69.68 9.35
C LYS A 173 1.97 70.59 10.58
N VAL A 174 2.46 71.82 10.43
CA VAL A 174 2.23 72.92 11.36
C VAL A 174 0.74 73.25 11.32
N GLU A 175 0.13 73.39 12.49
CA GLU A 175 -1.29 73.75 12.69
C GLU A 175 -1.57 75.13 12.06
N GLU A 176 -2.60 75.21 11.21
CA GLU A 176 -3.31 76.46 10.90
C GLU A 176 -4.28 76.79 12.03
#